data_AF-A0A817XU87-F1
#
_entry.id   AF-A0A817XU87-F1
#
_cell.length_a   1.000
_cell.length_b   1.000
_cell.length_c   1.000
_cell.angle_alpha   90.00
_cell.angle_beta   90.00
_cell.angle_gamma   90.00
#
_symmetry.space_group_name_H-M   'P 1'
#
loop_
_entity.id
_entity.type
_entity.pdbx_description
1 polymer ?
#
loop_
_entity_poly.entity_id
_entity_poly.type
_entity_poly.pdbx_seq_one_letter_code
_entity_poly.pdbx_strand_id
1 'polypeptide(L)'
;MENQHNIIQEMLFGGGYIQCHLIHAYPAQTAGLYDQLLYDVIHEVFLRHIQSLNFRERGTGHSLDSVISDEGLNNKIGIDTKTGFVYGGSRWNFGTWMDKMGSSDKANYKGHSATPRDGTAVKLVGLSRTFIAWIIQMNQEGHYPYDSVETSTGIVGKIKLLFTEWLNKIDENFEKEFWIDETNSAGYVNRRQIYKDTINSSLRWTDFQLSPNFIIVAVIISTKFYFI
;
A
#
# COMPACT_ATOMS: atom_id res chain seq x y z
N MET A 1 38.98 -14.47 -3.78
CA MET A 1 38.13 -13.38 -3.24
C MET A 1 37.01 -13.12 -4.23
N GLU A 2 36.22 -14.17 -4.47
CA GLU A 2 35.19 -14.27 -5.50
C GLU A 2 34.12 -15.13 -4.84
N ASN A 3 32.84 -14.77 -4.94
CA ASN A 3 31.68 -15.31 -4.18
C ASN A 3 31.23 -14.56 -2.92
N GLN A 4 31.24 -13.23 -2.93
CA GLN A 4 30.04 -12.54 -2.42
C GLN A 4 29.23 -12.09 -3.63
N HIS A 5 28.55 -13.05 -4.25
CA HIS A 5 27.42 -12.74 -5.12
C HIS A 5 26.50 -11.83 -4.30
N ASN A 6 26.32 -10.59 -4.75
CA ASN A 6 25.75 -9.53 -3.96
C ASN A 6 24.28 -9.88 -3.72
N ILE A 7 23.97 -10.51 -2.58
CA ILE A 7 22.62 -10.96 -2.21
C ILE A 7 21.59 -9.83 -2.34
N ILE A 8 22.01 -8.58 -2.13
CA ILE A 8 21.16 -7.41 -2.32
C ILE A 8 20.83 -7.22 -3.81
N GLN A 9 21.79 -7.40 -4.72
CA GLN A 9 21.53 -7.34 -6.16
C GLN A 9 20.69 -8.54 -6.64
N GLU A 10 20.91 -9.76 -6.12
CA GLU A 10 20.04 -10.90 -6.46
C GLU A 10 18.64 -10.78 -5.86
N MET A 11 18.48 -10.26 -4.64
CA MET A 11 17.16 -9.98 -4.05
C MET A 11 16.45 -8.82 -4.74
N LEU A 12 17.17 -7.81 -5.22
CA LEU A 12 16.55 -6.66 -5.88
C LEU A 12 16.35 -6.87 -7.38
N PHE A 13 17.20 -7.67 -8.04
CA PHE A 13 17.27 -7.79 -9.50
C PHE A 13 17.42 -9.22 -10.02
N GLY A 14 17.60 -10.23 -9.16
CA GLY A 14 17.60 -11.63 -9.57
C GLY A 14 16.17 -12.15 -9.68
N GLY A 15 15.70 -12.51 -10.87
CA GLY A 15 14.33 -12.98 -11.06
C GLY A 15 14.01 -14.36 -10.45
N GLY A 16 15.03 -15.12 -10.03
CA GLY A 16 14.85 -16.50 -9.56
C GLY A 16 14.06 -16.61 -8.24
N TYR A 17 14.11 -15.62 -7.35
CA TYR A 17 13.44 -15.73 -6.05
C TYR A 17 11.92 -15.61 -6.15
N ILE A 18 11.37 -14.94 -7.18
CA ILE A 18 9.91 -14.80 -7.34
C ILE A 18 9.23 -16.14 -7.67
N GLN A 19 10.01 -17.12 -8.10
CA GLN A 19 9.59 -18.49 -8.42
C GLN A 19 9.79 -19.46 -7.23
N CYS A 20 10.12 -18.95 -6.04
CA CYS A 20 10.28 -19.80 -4.87
C CYS A 20 8.93 -20.34 -4.38
N HIS A 21 8.95 -21.56 -3.82
CA HIS A 21 7.79 -22.17 -3.20
C HIS A 21 7.68 -21.72 -1.74
N LEU A 22 6.47 -21.35 -1.34
CA LEU A 22 6.13 -20.92 0.01
C LEU A 22 5.12 -21.89 0.61
N ILE A 23 5.31 -22.17 1.90
CA ILE A 23 4.34 -22.93 2.69
C ILE A 23 3.42 -21.91 3.38
N HIS A 24 2.13 -21.94 3.05
CA HIS A 24 1.14 -21.12 3.73
C HIS A 24 0.82 -21.68 5.13
N ALA A 25 1.20 -20.94 6.17
CA ALA A 25 0.81 -21.25 7.55
C ALA A 25 -0.66 -20.88 7.83
N TYR A 26 -1.32 -20.14 6.93
CA TYR A 26 -2.70 -19.69 7.08
C TYR A 26 -3.52 -19.78 5.76
N PRO A 27 -4.78 -20.27 5.80
CA PRO A 27 -5.44 -20.90 6.94
C PRO A 27 -4.70 -22.16 7.38
N ALA A 28 -4.70 -22.44 8.69
CA ALA A 28 -3.96 -23.56 9.26
C ALA A 28 -4.39 -24.86 8.56
N GLN A 29 -3.46 -25.47 7.84
CA GLN A 29 -3.67 -26.64 7.00
C GLN A 29 -2.51 -27.61 7.19
N THR A 30 -2.72 -28.88 6.82
CA THR A 30 -1.70 -29.92 6.99
C THR A 30 -0.44 -29.57 6.22
N ALA A 31 0.72 -29.68 6.87
CA ALA A 31 2.02 -29.39 6.25
C ALA A 31 2.22 -30.27 5.00
N GLY A 32 2.65 -29.64 3.89
CA GLY A 32 2.88 -30.31 2.61
C GLY A 32 1.66 -30.43 1.69
N LEU A 33 0.48 -29.90 2.07
CA LEU A 33 -0.71 -29.93 1.20
C LEU A 33 -0.79 -28.80 0.17
N TYR A 34 -0.07 -27.69 0.35
CA TYR A 34 -0.03 -26.59 -0.61
C TYR A 34 1.30 -25.84 -0.53
N ASP A 35 2.19 -26.11 -1.48
CA ASP A 35 3.23 -25.17 -1.85
C ASP A 35 2.62 -24.18 -2.84
N GLN A 36 2.76 -22.88 -2.58
CA GLN A 36 2.33 -21.82 -3.49
C GLN A 36 3.55 -21.02 -3.94
N LEU A 37 3.59 -20.68 -5.23
CA LEU A 37 4.70 -19.88 -5.75
C LEU A 37 4.59 -18.44 -5.24
N LEU A 38 5.72 -17.81 -4.92
CA LEU A 38 5.72 -16.43 -4.43
C LEU A 38 5.03 -15.47 -5.41
N TYR A 39 5.19 -15.67 -6.73
CA TYR A 39 4.46 -14.88 -7.72
C TYR A 39 2.93 -15.04 -7.62
N ASP A 40 2.41 -16.21 -7.23
CA ASP A 40 0.97 -16.43 -7.06
C ASP A 40 0.46 -15.68 -5.82
N VAL A 41 1.24 -15.68 -4.74
CA VAL A 41 0.94 -14.92 -3.52
C VAL A 41 0.92 -13.42 -3.84
N ILE A 42 1.92 -12.93 -4.58
CA ILE A 42 1.97 -11.54 -5.05
C ILE A 42 0.74 -11.22 -5.91
N HIS A 43 0.36 -12.12 -6.82
CA HIS A 43 -0.82 -11.94 -7.67
C HIS A 43 -2.12 -11.88 -6.85
N GLU A 44 -2.26 -12.73 -5.82
CA GLU A 44 -3.38 -12.71 -4.88
C GLU A 44 -3.47 -11.35 -4.16
N VAL A 45 -2.35 -10.78 -3.72
CA VAL A 45 -2.32 -9.45 -3.09
C VAL A 45 -2.94 -8.40 -4.01
N PHE A 46 -2.54 -8.36 -5.28
CA PHE A 46 -3.12 -7.42 -6.25
C PHE A 46 -4.62 -7.66 -6.46
N LEU A 47 -5.02 -8.92 -6.64
CA LEU A 47 -6.42 -9.30 -6.83
C LEU A 47 -7.29 -8.84 -5.65
N ARG A 48 -6.83 -9.07 -4.43
CA ARG A 48 -7.56 -8.70 -3.21
C ARG A 48 -7.70 -7.19 -3.03
N HIS A 49 -6.67 -6.42 -3.38
CA HIS A 49 -6.75 -4.95 -3.34
C HIS A 49 -7.72 -4.40 -4.40
N ILE A 50 -7.70 -4.94 -5.62
CA ILE A 50 -8.65 -4.53 -6.67
C ILE A 50 -10.10 -4.89 -6.30
N GLN A 51 -10.31 -6.06 -5.67
CA GLN A 51 -11.62 -6.47 -5.17
C GLN A 51 -12.13 -5.62 -3.99
N SER A 52 -11.29 -4.74 -3.43
CA SER A 52 -11.54 -3.97 -2.22
C SER A 52 -11.82 -4.86 -1.01
N LEU A 53 -10.81 -4.99 -0.15
CA LEU A 53 -10.91 -5.65 1.14
C LEU A 53 -11.88 -4.88 2.06
N ASN A 54 -12.82 -5.61 2.64
CA ASN A 54 -13.66 -5.13 3.73
C ASN A 54 -13.78 -6.24 4.76
N PHE A 55 -13.09 -6.09 5.88
CA PHE A 55 -13.03 -7.13 6.90
C PHE A 55 -12.96 -6.51 8.30
N ARG A 56 -13.33 -7.34 9.28
CA ARG A 56 -13.10 -7.06 10.68
C ARG A 56 -11.94 -7.92 11.17
N GLU A 57 -11.00 -7.34 11.92
CA GLU A 57 -9.84 -8.05 12.45
C GLU A 57 -10.27 -9.30 13.23
N ARG A 58 -9.53 -10.41 13.11
CA ARG A 58 -9.90 -11.67 13.76
C ARG A 58 -9.42 -11.69 15.21
N GLY A 59 -10.15 -12.39 16.07
CA GLY A 59 -9.80 -12.54 17.50
C GLY A 59 -10.27 -11.40 18.39
N THR A 60 -11.36 -10.73 18.00
CA THR A 60 -11.86 -9.49 18.62
C THR A 60 -12.19 -9.62 20.10
N GLY A 61 -11.57 -8.75 20.92
CA GLY A 61 -11.84 -8.54 22.34
C GLY A 61 -10.70 -7.77 23.00
N HIS A 62 -10.92 -7.14 24.16
CA HIS A 62 -9.90 -6.42 24.93
C HIS A 62 -8.65 -7.26 25.30
N SER A 63 -8.69 -8.58 25.06
CA SER A 63 -7.57 -9.49 25.27
C SER A 63 -6.45 -9.37 24.24
N LEU A 64 -6.71 -8.89 23.02
CA LEU A 64 -5.68 -8.69 21.99
C LEU A 64 -5.16 -7.26 21.96
N ASP A 65 -6.07 -6.29 22.00
CA ASP A 65 -5.73 -4.88 22.09
C ASP A 65 -6.67 -4.21 23.10
N SER A 66 -6.09 -3.81 24.23
CA SER A 66 -6.83 -3.20 25.35
C SER A 66 -7.28 -1.76 25.06
N VAL A 67 -6.85 -1.19 23.94
CA VAL A 67 -7.01 0.23 23.61
C VAL A 67 -7.81 0.45 22.33
N ILE A 68 -7.81 -0.50 21.37
CA ILE A 68 -8.57 -0.35 20.12
C ILE A 68 -10.07 -0.17 20.37
N SER A 69 -10.70 0.74 19.62
CA SER A 69 -12.14 0.90 19.63
C SER A 69 -12.81 -0.19 18.79
N ASP A 70 -14.12 -0.40 18.97
CA ASP A 70 -14.86 -1.36 18.15
C ASP A 70 -14.82 -1.01 16.66
N GLU A 71 -14.88 0.28 16.34
CA GLU A 71 -14.81 0.80 14.98
C GLU A 71 -13.41 0.58 14.37
N GLY A 72 -12.36 0.67 15.18
CA GLY A 72 -10.97 0.42 14.77
C GLY A 72 -10.71 -1.03 14.35
N LEU A 73 -11.59 -1.98 14.68
CA LEU A 73 -11.48 -3.36 14.22
C LEU A 73 -11.93 -3.53 12.77
N ASN A 74 -12.71 -2.59 12.23
CA ASN A 74 -13.22 -2.67 10.87
C ASN A 74 -12.24 -1.98 9.92
N ASN A 75 -11.80 -2.69 8.89
CA ASN A 75 -10.83 -2.22 7.92
C ASN A 75 -11.41 -2.30 6.50
N LYS A 76 -11.24 -1.21 5.77
CA LYS A 76 -11.51 -1.13 4.33
C LYS A 76 -10.25 -0.71 3.60
N ILE A 77 -9.83 -1.48 2.61
CA ILE A 77 -8.61 -1.24 1.82
C ILE A 77 -8.91 -1.56 0.36
N GLY A 78 -8.46 -0.74 -0.57
CA GLY A 78 -8.67 -1.01 -1.97
C GLY A 78 -7.87 -0.11 -2.89
N ILE A 79 -8.19 -0.19 -4.18
CA ILE A 79 -7.60 0.64 -5.23
C ILE A 79 -8.67 1.56 -5.80
N ASP A 80 -8.37 2.85 -5.89
CA ASP A 80 -9.18 3.77 -6.69
C ASP A 80 -8.84 3.54 -8.16
N THR A 81 -9.79 2.98 -8.91
CA THR A 81 -9.58 2.62 -10.34
C THR A 81 -9.45 3.84 -11.26
N LYS A 82 -9.79 5.04 -10.78
CA LYS A 82 -9.59 6.29 -11.55
C LYS A 82 -8.13 6.73 -11.46
N THR A 83 -7.58 6.80 -10.26
CA THR A 83 -6.22 7.31 -9.99
C THR A 83 -5.15 6.21 -9.98
N GLY A 84 -5.54 4.95 -9.76
CA GLY A 84 -4.64 3.83 -9.49
C GLY A 84 -4.11 3.79 -8.05
N PHE A 85 -4.57 4.67 -7.16
CA PHE A 85 -4.01 4.78 -5.81
C PHE A 85 -4.55 3.74 -4.85
N VAL A 86 -3.67 3.22 -4.00
CA VAL A 86 -4.06 2.43 -2.82
C VAL A 86 -4.69 3.36 -1.79
N TYR A 87 -5.88 3.02 -1.32
CA TYR A 87 -6.52 3.69 -0.19
C TYR A 87 -6.88 2.69 0.91
N GLY A 88 -7.02 3.16 2.14
CA GLY A 88 -7.62 2.34 3.18
C GLY A 88 -7.63 2.97 4.57
N GLY A 89 -8.07 2.15 5.53
CA GLY A 89 -8.18 2.53 6.93
C GLY A 89 -9.35 3.47 7.22
N SER A 90 -9.32 4.04 8.41
CA SER A 90 -10.27 5.01 8.94
C SER A 90 -9.58 5.84 10.03
N ARG A 91 -10.28 6.86 10.56
CA ARG A 91 -9.82 7.67 11.70
C ARG A 91 -9.44 6.86 12.95
N TRP A 92 -9.94 5.63 13.06
CA TRP A 92 -9.77 4.74 14.20
C TRP A 92 -8.64 3.72 14.00
N ASN A 93 -8.11 3.62 12.77
CA ASN A 93 -7.04 2.69 12.45
C ASN A 93 -5.67 3.36 12.53
N PHE A 94 -4.65 2.52 12.55
CA PHE A 94 -3.24 2.91 12.67
C PHE A 94 -2.34 2.00 11.79
N GLY A 95 -2.83 1.60 10.62
CA GLY A 95 -2.15 0.67 9.70
C GLY A 95 -0.91 1.22 8.99
N THR A 96 -0.39 2.39 9.39
CA THR A 96 0.85 2.97 8.86
C THR A 96 1.90 3.05 9.95
N TRP A 97 3.19 3.03 9.61
CA TRP A 97 4.31 3.09 10.59
C TRP A 97 4.23 4.20 11.66
N MET A 98 3.46 5.27 11.43
CA MET A 98 3.11 6.24 12.47
C MET A 98 1.81 5.79 13.15
N ASP A 99 1.92 4.76 13.99
CA ASP A 99 0.83 3.90 14.45
C ASP A 99 0.39 4.16 15.90
N LYS A 100 0.71 5.34 16.45
CA LYS A 100 0.46 5.58 17.87
C LYS A 100 -1.04 5.63 18.16
N MET A 101 -1.54 4.56 18.79
CA MET A 101 -2.86 4.54 19.40
C MET A 101 -2.83 5.23 20.76
N GLY A 102 -3.73 6.19 20.95
CA GLY A 102 -3.90 6.92 22.19
C GLY A 102 -4.44 6.00 23.29
N SER A 103 -3.86 6.05 24.50
CA SER A 103 -4.18 5.11 25.59
C SER A 103 -4.65 5.76 26.90
N SER A 104 -4.78 7.09 26.95
CA SER A 104 -5.11 7.80 28.19
C SER A 104 -6.61 8.07 28.32
N ASP A 105 -7.23 7.44 29.31
CA ASP A 105 -8.60 7.74 29.74
C ASP A 105 -8.70 9.16 30.32
N LYS A 106 -7.72 9.57 31.15
CA LYS A 106 -7.72 10.88 31.82
C LYS A 106 -7.69 12.06 30.85
N ALA A 107 -7.00 11.90 29.73
CA ALA A 107 -6.90 12.92 28.68
C ALA A 107 -7.92 12.72 27.56
N ASN A 108 -8.86 11.77 27.72
CA ASN A 108 -9.98 11.52 26.84
C ASN A 108 -9.60 11.26 25.36
N TYR A 109 -8.51 10.51 25.14
CA TYR A 109 -8.08 10.12 23.79
C TYR A 109 -7.81 8.61 23.65
N LYS A 110 -8.18 7.80 24.65
CA LYS A 110 -8.05 6.35 24.55
C LYS A 110 -8.82 5.80 23.35
N GLY A 111 -8.17 4.97 22.55
CA GLY A 111 -8.75 4.39 21.34
C GLY A 111 -8.80 5.33 20.13
N HIS A 112 -8.26 6.54 20.25
CA HIS A 112 -8.07 7.44 19.12
C HIS A 112 -6.65 7.31 18.56
N SER A 113 -6.55 7.10 17.26
CA SER A 113 -5.27 7.21 16.56
C SER A 113 -4.74 8.63 16.69
N ALA A 114 -3.50 8.80 17.14
CA ALA A 114 -2.88 10.12 17.25
C ALA A 114 -2.56 10.69 15.87
N THR A 115 -2.26 9.82 14.92
CA THR A 115 -1.86 10.19 13.56
C THR A 115 -2.50 9.25 12.54
N PRO A 116 -3.84 9.25 12.41
CA PRO A 116 -4.51 8.46 11.39
C PRO A 116 -4.05 8.93 10.02
N ARG A 117 -3.75 7.96 9.16
CA ARG A 117 -3.36 8.17 7.76
C ARG A 117 -4.25 7.37 6.84
N ASP A 118 -5.55 7.45 7.12
CA ASP A 118 -6.56 6.83 6.29
C ASP A 118 -6.77 7.60 4.99
N GLY A 119 -7.51 6.99 4.07
CA GLY A 119 -7.52 7.43 2.68
C GLY A 119 -6.25 6.96 1.98
N THR A 120 -5.60 7.84 1.23
CA THR A 120 -4.46 7.49 0.38
C THR A 120 -3.17 8.08 0.95
N ALA A 121 -2.29 7.26 1.52
CA ALA A 121 -1.00 7.70 2.05
C ALA A 121 0.08 7.79 0.96
N VAL A 122 0.82 8.91 0.90
CA VAL A 122 1.81 9.20 -0.15
C VAL A 122 2.85 8.08 -0.33
N LYS A 123 3.36 7.54 0.78
CA LYS A 123 4.35 6.45 0.79
C LYS A 123 3.82 5.16 0.18
N LEU A 124 2.53 4.84 0.39
CA LEU A 124 1.94 3.59 -0.09
C LEU A 124 1.71 3.65 -1.60
N VAL A 125 1.35 4.82 -2.12
CA VAL A 125 1.26 5.05 -3.57
C VAL A 125 2.63 4.92 -4.22
N GLY A 126 3.68 5.53 -3.66
CA GLY A 126 5.04 5.40 -4.17
C GLY A 126 5.55 3.95 -4.16
N LEU A 127 5.32 3.21 -3.07
CA LEU A 127 5.66 1.78 -2.98
C LEU A 127 4.88 0.95 -4.00
N SER A 128 3.57 1.16 -4.11
CA SER A 128 2.72 0.47 -5.08
C SER A 128 3.20 0.70 -6.50
N ARG A 129 3.50 1.96 -6.86
CA ARG A 129 4.03 2.31 -8.18
C ARG A 129 5.31 1.56 -8.49
N THR A 130 6.30 1.60 -7.61
CA THR A 130 7.59 0.96 -7.83
C THR A 130 7.47 -0.55 -7.88
N PHE A 131 6.63 -1.14 -7.04
CA PHE A 131 6.39 -2.57 -7.06
C PHE A 131 5.70 -3.02 -8.36
N ILE A 132 4.69 -2.28 -8.84
CA ILE A 132 4.04 -2.55 -10.14
C ILE A 132 5.06 -2.44 -11.29
N ALA A 133 5.90 -1.41 -11.29
CA ALA A 133 6.95 -1.26 -12.30
C ALA A 133 7.93 -2.44 -12.32
N TRP A 134 8.35 -2.91 -11.14
CA TRP A 134 9.18 -4.09 -10.99
C TRP A 134 8.48 -5.35 -11.50
N ILE A 135 7.19 -5.55 -11.19
CA ILE A 135 6.43 -6.70 -11.69
C ILE A 135 6.30 -6.70 -13.21
N ILE A 136 6.12 -5.53 -13.85
CA ILE A 136 6.13 -5.41 -15.32
C ILE A 136 7.48 -5.86 -15.89
N GLN A 137 8.59 -5.45 -15.28
CA GLN A 137 9.92 -5.88 -15.68
C GLN A 137 10.08 -7.41 -15.53
N MET A 138 9.68 -7.98 -14.39
CA MET A 138 9.74 -9.43 -14.15
C MET A 138 8.89 -10.21 -15.16
N ASN A 139 7.77 -9.65 -15.62
CA ASN A 139 6.96 -10.25 -16.68
C ASN A 139 7.67 -10.23 -18.03
N GLN A 140 8.31 -9.11 -18.39
CA GLN A 140 9.09 -8.97 -19.62
C GLN A 140 10.31 -9.91 -19.67
N GLU A 141 10.92 -10.17 -18.52
CA GLU A 141 12.05 -11.10 -18.36
C GLU A 141 11.60 -12.57 -18.25
N GLY A 142 10.30 -12.84 -18.20
CA GLY A 142 9.74 -14.20 -18.15
C GLY A 142 9.71 -14.83 -16.75
N HIS A 143 9.97 -14.06 -15.69
CA HIS A 143 9.95 -14.53 -14.31
C HIS A 143 8.57 -14.45 -13.65
N TYR A 144 7.70 -13.56 -14.14
CA TYR A 144 6.35 -13.37 -13.62
C TYR A 144 5.30 -13.63 -14.71
N PRO A 145 4.35 -14.57 -14.53
CA PRO A 145 3.50 -15.03 -15.64
C PRO A 145 2.30 -14.12 -15.98
N TYR A 146 2.01 -13.09 -15.17
CA TYR A 146 0.81 -12.26 -15.32
C TYR A 146 1.12 -10.86 -15.85
N ASP A 147 0.30 -10.36 -16.76
CA ASP A 147 0.36 -8.98 -17.31
C ASP A 147 -0.74 -8.05 -16.77
N SER A 148 -1.73 -8.63 -16.10
CA SER A 148 -2.96 -7.97 -15.66
C SER A 148 -3.54 -8.66 -14.44
N VAL A 149 -4.43 -7.95 -13.75
CA VAL A 149 -5.27 -8.48 -12.68
C VAL A 149 -6.69 -8.53 -13.19
N GLU A 150 -7.33 -9.69 -13.07
CA GLU A 150 -8.71 -9.90 -13.51
C GLU A 150 -9.59 -10.33 -12.34
N THR A 151 -10.63 -9.55 -12.04
CA THR A 151 -11.68 -9.99 -11.12
C THR A 151 -12.71 -10.83 -11.87
N SER A 152 -13.14 -11.93 -11.26
CA SER A 152 -14.32 -12.65 -11.71
C SER A 152 -15.58 -11.81 -11.51
N THR A 153 -16.67 -12.17 -12.19
CA THR A 153 -17.99 -11.56 -12.01
C THR A 153 -18.49 -11.76 -10.57
N GLY A 154 -18.11 -10.84 -9.68
CA GLY A 154 -18.52 -10.75 -8.28
C GLY A 154 -19.03 -9.34 -7.94
N ILE A 155 -18.96 -8.95 -6.67
CA ILE A 155 -19.54 -7.70 -6.13
C ILE A 155 -19.12 -6.43 -6.89
N VAL A 156 -17.88 -6.40 -7.41
CA VAL A 156 -17.30 -5.24 -8.12
C VAL A 156 -17.47 -5.33 -9.65
N GLY A 157 -18.05 -6.43 -10.16
CA GLY A 157 -18.11 -6.74 -11.58
C GLY A 157 -16.79 -7.28 -12.15
N LYS A 158 -16.80 -7.63 -13.43
CA LYS A 158 -15.61 -8.10 -14.15
C LYS A 158 -14.73 -6.88 -14.49
N ILE A 159 -13.58 -6.78 -13.85
CA ILE A 159 -12.56 -5.77 -14.12
C ILE A 159 -11.31 -6.49 -14.57
N LYS A 160 -10.76 -6.08 -15.72
CA LYS A 160 -9.41 -6.43 -16.15
C LYS A 160 -8.59 -5.15 -16.11
N LEU A 161 -7.51 -5.15 -15.36
CA LEU A 161 -6.58 -4.02 -15.27
C LEU A 161 -5.17 -4.50 -15.60
N LEU A 162 -4.61 -4.02 -16.70
CA LEU A 162 -3.21 -4.29 -17.06
C LEU A 162 -2.29 -3.58 -16.05
N PHE A 163 -1.18 -4.22 -15.68
CA PHE A 163 -0.21 -3.59 -14.78
C PHE A 163 0.36 -2.31 -15.38
N THR A 164 0.57 -2.27 -16.69
CA THR A 164 1.02 -1.07 -17.42
C THR A 164 -0.01 0.06 -17.36
N GLU A 165 -1.29 -0.26 -17.53
CA GLU A 165 -2.38 0.72 -17.38
C GLU A 165 -2.45 1.25 -15.95
N TRP A 166 -2.33 0.37 -14.96
CA TRP A 166 -2.32 0.76 -13.54
C TRP A 166 -1.15 1.69 -13.23
N LEU A 167 0.06 1.34 -13.68
CA LEU A 167 1.24 2.18 -13.51
C LEU A 167 1.04 3.57 -14.13
N ASN A 168 0.50 3.63 -15.35
CA ASN A 168 0.22 4.88 -16.05
C ASN A 168 -0.80 5.73 -15.29
N LYS A 169 -1.86 5.14 -14.75
CA LYS A 169 -2.83 5.86 -13.91
C LYS A 169 -2.15 6.51 -12.71
N ILE A 170 -1.26 5.79 -12.03
CA ILE A 170 -0.52 6.36 -10.89
C ILE A 170 0.37 7.51 -11.38
N ASP A 171 1.14 7.30 -12.44
CA ASP A 171 2.06 8.31 -13.00
C ASP A 171 1.33 9.60 -13.44
N GLU A 172 0.17 9.47 -14.07
CA GLU A 172 -0.62 10.61 -14.55
C GLU A 172 -1.30 11.40 -13.44
N ASN A 173 -1.61 10.77 -12.29
CA ASN A 173 -2.39 11.39 -11.22
C ASN A 173 -1.56 11.77 -10.00
N PHE A 174 -0.39 11.15 -9.77
CA PHE A 174 0.40 11.36 -8.56
C PHE A 174 0.69 12.84 -8.28
N GLU A 175 1.31 13.52 -9.23
CA GLU A 175 1.66 14.93 -9.05
C GLU A 175 0.42 15.81 -8.92
N LYS A 176 -0.61 15.57 -9.75
CA LYS A 176 -1.86 16.35 -9.76
C LYS A 176 -2.57 16.33 -8.41
N GLU A 177 -2.56 15.18 -7.75
CA GLU A 177 -3.30 14.96 -6.51
C GLU A 177 -2.48 15.29 -5.26
N PHE A 178 -1.18 14.99 -5.24
CA PHE A 178 -0.33 15.17 -4.06
C PHE A 178 0.39 16.52 -4.00
N TRP A 179 0.75 17.14 -5.13
CA TRP A 179 1.49 18.40 -5.11
C TRP A 179 0.59 19.57 -4.69
N ILE A 180 1.10 20.43 -3.81
CA ILE A 180 0.46 21.68 -3.44
C ILE A 180 1.24 22.81 -4.13
N ASP A 181 0.68 23.35 -5.21
CA ASP A 181 1.29 24.49 -5.92
C ASP A 181 1.20 25.82 -5.13
N GLU A 182 1.87 26.85 -5.65
CA GLU A 182 1.91 28.19 -5.05
C GLU A 182 0.55 28.92 -5.05
N THR A 183 -0.34 28.56 -5.97
CA THR A 183 -1.64 29.20 -6.14
C THR A 183 -2.75 28.51 -5.34
N ASN A 184 -2.47 27.35 -4.77
CA ASN A 184 -3.45 26.54 -4.07
C ASN A 184 -4.00 27.30 -2.85
N SER A 185 -5.31 27.52 -2.86
CA SER A 185 -6.05 28.30 -1.85
C SER A 185 -7.00 27.44 -1.01
N ALA A 186 -6.87 26.11 -1.06
CA ALA A 186 -7.70 25.22 -0.26
C ALA A 186 -7.54 25.51 1.25
N GLY A 187 -8.64 25.45 1.99
CA GLY A 187 -8.72 25.99 3.35
C GLY A 187 -7.81 25.35 4.40
N TYR A 188 -7.30 24.14 4.14
CA TYR A 188 -6.40 23.43 5.06
C TYR A 188 -4.92 23.54 4.68
N VAL A 189 -4.57 24.28 3.62
CA VAL A 189 -3.19 24.46 3.16
C VAL A 189 -2.42 25.33 4.16
N ASN A 190 -1.49 24.71 4.89
CA ASN A 190 -0.56 25.42 5.77
C ASN A 190 0.72 25.86 5.03
N ARG A 191 1.25 25.00 4.16
CA ARG A 191 2.46 25.24 3.36
C ARG A 191 2.20 24.87 1.91
N ARG A 192 2.85 25.59 1.00
CA ARG A 192 2.82 25.38 -0.44
C ARG A 192 4.19 24.90 -0.91
N GLN A 193 4.25 24.40 -2.14
CA GLN A 193 5.43 23.76 -2.72
C GLN A 193 5.90 22.55 -1.92
N ILE A 194 4.94 21.75 -1.47
CA ILE A 194 5.18 20.50 -0.76
C ILE A 194 4.25 19.42 -1.31
N TYR A 195 4.59 18.16 -1.04
CA TYR A 195 3.68 17.05 -1.22
C TYR A 195 2.79 16.86 0.00
N LYS A 196 1.50 16.61 -0.24
CA LYS A 196 0.53 16.15 0.77
C LYS A 196 1.01 14.85 1.41
N ASP A 197 0.70 14.66 2.70
CA ASP A 197 1.00 13.40 3.42
C ASP A 197 -0.01 12.31 3.05
N THR A 198 -1.28 12.72 2.94
CA THR A 198 -2.40 11.86 2.56
C THR A 198 -3.35 12.58 1.59
N ILE A 199 -4.22 11.82 0.93
CA ILE A 199 -5.38 12.34 0.19
C ILE A 199 -6.64 11.68 0.76
N ASN A 200 -7.66 12.48 0.99
CA ASN A 200 -8.96 12.01 1.47
C ASN A 200 -8.92 11.35 2.85
N SER A 201 -8.02 11.78 3.72
CA SER A 201 -8.07 11.44 5.14
C SER A 201 -9.38 11.90 5.78
N SER A 202 -9.87 11.10 6.72
CA SER A 202 -10.98 11.48 7.60
C SER A 202 -10.77 12.83 8.29
N LEU A 203 -9.52 13.14 8.67
CA LEU A 203 -9.11 14.43 9.23
C LEU A 203 -8.50 15.28 8.12
N ARG A 204 -9.33 16.04 7.40
CA ARG A 204 -8.94 16.74 6.15
C ARG A 204 -7.70 17.63 6.23
N TRP A 205 -7.36 18.16 7.41
CA TRP A 205 -6.16 18.97 7.58
C TRP A 205 -4.86 18.14 7.60
N THR A 206 -4.92 16.83 7.89
CA THR A 206 -3.75 15.93 7.89
C THR A 206 -3.22 15.71 6.48
N ASP A 207 -4.09 15.78 5.47
CA ASP A 207 -3.69 15.71 4.05
C ASP A 207 -2.59 16.73 3.72
N PHE A 208 -2.68 17.94 4.29
CA PHE A 208 -1.83 19.08 3.95
C PHE A 208 -0.61 19.25 4.87
N GLN A 209 -0.26 18.24 5.66
CA GLN A 209 0.88 18.30 6.55
C GLN A 209 2.20 18.06 5.81
N LEU A 210 3.19 18.91 6.10
CA LEU A 210 4.57 18.60 5.75
C LEU A 210 5.08 17.49 6.67
N SER A 211 5.29 16.31 6.11
CA SER A 211 5.65 15.08 6.82
C SER A 211 6.80 14.38 6.09
N PRO A 212 7.71 13.67 6.77
CA PRO A 212 8.85 13.01 6.12
C PRO A 212 8.44 11.82 5.22
N ASN A 213 7.17 11.42 5.20
CA ASN A 213 6.74 10.24 4.43
C ASN A 213 6.97 10.35 2.92
N PHE A 214 6.89 11.55 2.33
CA PHE A 214 7.17 11.71 0.90
C PHE A 214 8.64 11.45 0.56
N ILE A 215 9.57 11.55 1.52
CA ILE A 215 11.00 11.25 1.30
C ILE A 215 11.19 9.79 0.93
N ILE A 216 10.39 8.89 1.50
CA ILE A 216 10.39 7.46 1.12
C ILE A 216 10.09 7.33 -0.38
N VAL A 217 9.10 8.08 -0.87
CA VAL A 217 8.75 8.10 -2.29
C VAL A 217 9.88 8.68 -3.13
N ALA A 218 10.48 9.79 -2.70
CA ALA A 218 11.60 10.41 -3.39
C ALA A 218 12.78 9.43 -3.55
N VAL A 219 13.15 8.72 -2.48
CA VAL A 219 14.25 7.73 -2.53
C VAL A 219 13.92 6.57 -3.47
N ILE A 220 12.70 6.03 -3.39
CA ILE A 220 12.30 4.83 -4.12
C ILE A 220 12.01 5.11 -5.61
N ILE A 221 11.61 6.32 -5.97
CA ILE A 221 11.37 6.73 -7.38
C ILE A 221 12.64 7.31 -8.00
N SER A 222 13.51 7.97 -7.21
CA SER A 222 14.76 8.55 -7.72
C SER A 222 15.74 7.51 -8.26
N THR A 223 15.54 6.21 -8.02
CA THR A 223 16.34 5.15 -8.65
C THR A 223 16.14 5.05 -10.16
N LYS A 224 15.17 5.76 -10.77
CA LYS A 224 15.18 6.03 -12.23
C LYS A 224 16.31 6.98 -12.68
N PHE A 225 16.96 7.72 -11.78
CA PHE A 225 18.06 8.64 -12.11
C PHE A 225 19.46 7.99 -12.13
N TYR A 226 19.59 6.69 -11.82
CA TYR A 226 20.88 5.98 -11.84
C TYR A 226 20.97 4.88 -12.91
N PHE A 227 19.96 4.74 -13.76
CA PHE A 227 19.93 3.75 -14.85
C PHE A 227 19.48 4.37 -16.18
N ILE A 228 20.18 5.43 -16.59
CA ILE A 228 20.31 5.87 -17.98
C ILE A 228 21.81 5.93 -18.30
#